data_AF-A0A9N6YY84-F1
#
_entry.id   AF-A0A9N6YY84-F1
#
_cell.length_a   1.000
_cell.length_b   1.000
_cell.length_c   1.000
_cell.angle_alpha   90.00
_cell.angle_beta   90.00
_cell.angle_gamma   90.00
#
_symmetry.space_group_name_H-M   'P 1'
#
loop_
_entity.id
_entity.type
_entity.pdbx_description
1 polymer ?
#
loop_
_entity_poly.entity_id
_entity_poly.type
_entity_poly.pdbx_seq_one_letter_code
_entity_poly.pdbx_strand_id
1 'polypeptide(L)'
;MDEGYYRMKLPERSDLYAAFKERHKDILTRLDWSMARAIYSKVYELTPVRNQLNSVIEIVDFIRHEAPDSVRRLENAQTTSNTRDYLDVFEELGYVRIEDGTMYQGPKMESADMQGLQEEDIIGDIIDEGYYLLRQKLGLAMLNHFPKFANAYYLSALRRSDPELHLSVEDIAENLQAEYQDDTTDTWKLGRKLDSLHDVGVLKFQDKEVTSREDVYNSVEPNIPSLG
;
A
#
# COMPACT_ATOMS: atom_id res chain seq x y z
N MET A 1 4.64 -10.23 62.66
CA MET A 1 4.93 -10.46 61.23
C MET A 1 3.91 -9.62 60.50
N ASP A 2 4.34 -8.50 59.91
CA ASP A 2 3.44 -7.65 59.14
C ASP A 2 3.17 -8.29 57.79
N GLU A 3 1.91 -8.64 57.53
CA GLU A 3 1.44 -9.04 56.21
C GLU A 3 1.53 -7.83 55.27
N GLY A 4 2.57 -7.80 54.45
CA GLY A 4 2.79 -6.74 53.46
C GLY A 4 1.74 -6.83 52.36
N TYR A 5 0.75 -5.93 52.40
CA TYR A 5 -0.19 -5.73 51.29
C TYR A 5 0.54 -5.07 50.12
N TYR A 6 0.67 -5.76 48.98
CA TYR A 6 1.13 -5.16 47.73
C TYR A 6 0.04 -4.26 47.15
N ARG A 7 0.25 -2.94 47.18
CA ARG A 7 -0.57 -1.99 46.43
C ARG A 7 -0.07 -1.94 44.98
N MET A 8 -0.74 -2.67 44.08
CA MET A 8 -0.58 -2.43 42.63
C MET A 8 -1.31 -1.14 42.26
N LYS A 9 -0.59 -0.17 41.68
CA LYS A 9 -1.22 0.93 40.96
C LYS A 9 -1.65 0.39 39.60
N LEU A 10 -2.95 0.21 39.41
CA LEU A 10 -3.50 -0.04 38.08
C LEU A 10 -3.41 1.25 37.24
N PRO A 11 -3.08 1.15 35.95
CA PRO A 11 -3.13 2.30 35.05
C PRO A 11 -4.54 2.89 34.98
N GLU A 12 -4.65 4.18 34.67
CA GLU A 12 -5.96 4.79 34.46
C GLU A 12 -6.62 4.22 33.19
N ARG A 13 -7.96 4.14 33.18
CA ARG A 13 -8.72 3.63 32.04
C ARG A 13 -8.48 4.47 30.77
N SER A 14 -8.27 5.76 30.93
CA SER A 14 -7.90 6.70 29.86
C SER A 14 -6.58 6.31 29.20
N ASP A 15 -5.57 5.97 30.00
CA ASP A 15 -4.25 5.58 29.50
C ASP A 15 -4.32 4.25 28.75
N LEU A 16 -5.07 3.29 29.28
CA LEU A 16 -5.32 2.01 28.60
C LEU A 16 -6.03 2.20 27.27
N TYR A 17 -7.03 3.09 27.21
CA TYR A 17 -7.77 3.37 25.99
C TYR A 17 -6.94 4.12 24.95
N ALA A 18 -6.10 5.06 25.37
CA ALA A 18 -5.16 5.77 24.50
C ALA A 18 -4.12 4.80 23.91
N ALA A 19 -3.50 3.98 24.75
CA ALA A 19 -2.54 2.96 24.32
C ALA A 19 -3.18 1.93 23.36
N PHE A 20 -4.43 1.53 23.61
CA PHE A 20 -5.18 0.67 22.70
C PHE A 20 -5.39 1.33 21.33
N LYS A 21 -5.83 2.60 21.31
CA LYS A 21 -6.02 3.35 20.05
C LYS A 21 -4.73 3.51 19.26
N GLU A 22 -3.63 3.80 19.94
CA GLU A 22 -2.31 3.94 19.32
C GLU A 22 -1.86 2.61 18.71
N ARG A 23 -1.92 1.52 19.49
CA ARG A 23 -1.59 0.17 18.99
C ARG A 23 -2.48 -0.24 17.82
N HIS A 24 -3.76 0.08 17.86
CA HIS A 24 -4.70 -0.20 16.77
C HIS A 24 -4.34 0.55 15.50
N LYS A 25 -4.03 1.85 15.61
CA LYS A 25 -3.57 2.67 14.48
C LYS A 25 -2.27 2.15 13.87
N ASP A 26 -1.34 1.70 14.72
CA ASP A 26 -0.08 1.10 14.26
C ASP A 26 -0.31 -0.21 13.51
N ILE A 27 -1.20 -1.06 14.00
CA ILE A 27 -1.59 -2.31 13.32
C ILE A 27 -2.19 -2.01 11.95
N LEU A 28 -3.16 -1.08 11.87
CA LEU A 28 -3.77 -0.71 10.59
C LEU A 28 -2.75 -0.11 9.63
N THR A 29 -1.83 0.74 10.12
CA THR A 29 -0.78 1.32 9.28
C THR A 29 0.16 0.26 8.70
N ARG A 30 0.55 -0.73 9.52
CA ARG A 30 1.36 -1.87 9.06
C ARG A 30 0.60 -2.76 8.09
N LEU A 31 -0.69 -2.97 8.33
CA LEU A 31 -1.55 -3.75 7.44
C LEU A 31 -1.74 -3.05 6.09
N ASP A 32 -1.99 -1.75 6.08
CA ASP A 32 -2.10 -0.96 4.85
C ASP A 32 -0.81 -1.05 4.03
N TRP A 33 0.36 -0.94 4.68
CA TRP A 33 1.65 -1.08 4.01
C TRP A 33 1.89 -2.50 3.48
N SER A 34 1.70 -3.52 4.33
CA SER A 34 1.89 -4.92 3.95
C SER A 34 0.96 -5.33 2.81
N MET A 35 -0.30 -4.91 2.87
CA MET A 35 -1.29 -5.16 1.83
C MET A 35 -0.93 -4.43 0.54
N ALA A 36 -0.56 -3.15 0.60
CA ALA A 36 -0.15 -2.41 -0.58
C ALA A 36 0.99 -3.14 -1.29
N ARG A 37 2.05 -3.49 -0.57
CA ARG A 37 3.15 -4.31 -1.10
C ARG A 37 2.68 -5.61 -1.74
N ALA A 38 1.82 -6.36 -1.06
CA ALA A 38 1.36 -7.67 -1.52
C ALA A 38 0.50 -7.62 -2.79
N ILE A 39 -0.27 -6.54 -2.98
CA ILE A 39 -1.27 -6.47 -4.05
C ILE A 39 -0.88 -5.51 -5.17
N TYR A 40 0.18 -4.73 -5.01
CA TYR A 40 0.42 -3.60 -5.89
C TYR A 40 0.60 -4.01 -7.37
N SER A 41 1.43 -5.02 -7.64
CA SER A 41 1.62 -5.56 -9.00
C SER A 41 0.31 -6.03 -9.63
N LYS A 42 -0.62 -6.54 -8.82
CA LYS A 42 -1.96 -6.94 -9.25
C LYS A 42 -2.84 -5.73 -9.55
N VAL A 43 -2.96 -4.79 -8.62
CA VAL A 43 -3.84 -3.62 -8.81
C VAL A 43 -3.31 -2.62 -9.83
N TYR A 44 -2.02 -2.68 -10.19
CA TYR A 44 -1.46 -1.96 -11.33
C TYR A 44 -2.17 -2.29 -12.64
N GLU A 45 -2.79 -3.46 -12.78
CA GLU A 45 -3.59 -3.80 -13.98
C GLU A 45 -4.88 -2.97 -14.10
N LEU A 46 -5.34 -2.35 -13.01
CA LEU A 46 -6.53 -1.51 -13.02
C LEU A 46 -6.24 -0.13 -13.64
N THR A 47 -7.01 0.25 -14.68
CA THR A 47 -6.88 1.55 -15.36
C THR A 47 -6.84 2.75 -14.40
N PRO A 48 -7.67 2.85 -13.34
CA PRO A 48 -7.60 3.97 -12.40
C PRO A 48 -6.27 4.06 -11.65
N VAL A 49 -5.62 2.92 -11.38
CA VAL A 49 -4.31 2.86 -10.71
C VAL A 49 -3.23 3.31 -11.68
N ARG A 50 -3.20 2.76 -12.90
CA ARG A 50 -2.26 3.21 -13.95
C ARG A 50 -2.35 4.71 -14.19
N ASN A 51 -3.57 5.23 -14.34
CA ASN A 51 -3.79 6.66 -14.59
C ASN A 51 -3.20 7.56 -13.51
N GLN A 52 -3.24 7.17 -12.24
CA GLN A 52 -2.62 7.96 -11.17
C GLN A 52 -1.10 7.87 -11.14
N LEU A 53 -0.56 6.81 -11.73
CA LEU A 53 0.86 6.52 -11.75
C LEU A 53 1.50 6.87 -13.08
N ASN A 54 0.76 7.46 -14.03
CA ASN A 54 1.31 7.89 -15.32
C ASN A 54 2.58 8.73 -15.15
N SER A 55 2.62 9.65 -14.17
CA SER A 55 3.84 10.41 -13.90
C SER A 55 5.01 9.53 -13.42
N VAL A 56 4.74 8.50 -12.60
CA VAL A 56 5.78 7.52 -12.20
C VAL A 56 6.27 6.75 -13.43
N ILE A 57 5.34 6.22 -14.23
CA ILE A 57 5.61 5.46 -15.45
C ILE A 57 6.48 6.28 -16.41
N GLU A 58 6.03 7.48 -16.78
CA GLU A 58 6.73 8.33 -17.75
C GLU A 58 8.12 8.76 -17.28
N ILE A 59 8.29 9.04 -15.98
CA ILE A 59 9.60 9.42 -15.44
C ILE A 59 10.54 8.21 -15.41
N VAL A 60 10.04 7.02 -15.00
CA VAL A 60 10.81 5.78 -15.02
C VAL A 60 11.25 5.42 -16.43
N ASP A 61 10.34 5.47 -17.40
CA ASP A 61 10.62 5.25 -18.81
C ASP A 61 11.68 6.21 -19.34
N PHE A 62 11.56 7.51 -19.01
CA PHE A 62 12.56 8.51 -19.38
C PHE A 62 13.94 8.22 -18.77
N ILE A 63 14.01 7.92 -17.46
CA ILE A 63 15.28 7.59 -16.79
C ILE A 63 15.92 6.36 -17.44
N ARG A 64 15.11 5.36 -17.78
CA ARG A 64 15.58 4.10 -18.34
C ARG A 64 16.17 4.28 -19.74
N HIS A 65 15.48 5.02 -20.61
CA HIS A 65 15.82 5.06 -22.03
C HIS A 65 16.59 6.30 -22.49
N GLU A 66 16.43 7.42 -21.78
CA GLU A 66 16.98 8.70 -22.21
C GLU A 66 18.18 9.14 -21.35
N ALA A 67 18.40 8.55 -20.17
CA ALA A 67 19.54 8.91 -19.35
C ALA A 67 20.89 8.46 -19.98
N PRO A 68 21.95 9.28 -19.89
CA PRO A 68 22.00 10.56 -19.19
C PRO A 68 21.37 11.74 -19.98
N ASP A 69 20.53 12.53 -19.30
CA ASP A 69 19.92 13.75 -19.88
C ASP A 69 19.57 14.77 -18.77
N SER A 70 19.33 16.02 -19.16
CA SER A 70 18.98 17.11 -18.26
C SER A 70 17.62 16.92 -17.58
N VAL A 71 17.56 17.21 -16.27
CA VAL A 71 16.29 17.31 -15.51
C VAL A 71 15.31 18.26 -16.20
N ARG A 72 15.84 19.36 -16.75
CA ARG A 72 15.04 20.38 -17.45
C ARG A 72 14.31 19.83 -18.67
N ARG A 73 14.89 18.87 -19.41
CA ARG A 73 14.19 18.27 -20.57
C ARG A 73 12.98 17.47 -20.11
N LEU A 74 13.13 16.66 -19.06
CA LEU A 74 12.04 15.92 -18.46
C LEU A 74 10.95 16.86 -17.92
N GLU A 75 11.33 17.94 -17.22
CA GLU A 75 10.38 18.96 -16.74
C GLU A 75 9.56 19.60 -17.89
N ASN A 76 10.17 19.82 -19.06
CA ASN A 76 9.46 20.37 -20.21
C ASN A 76 8.58 19.33 -20.93
N ALA A 77 8.94 18.06 -20.84
CA ALA A 77 8.18 16.96 -21.43
C ALA A 77 6.97 16.57 -20.56
N GLN A 78 7.11 16.72 -19.25
CA GLN A 78 6.05 16.48 -18.27
C GLN A 78 5.00 17.60 -18.30
N THR A 79 3.74 17.20 -18.15
CA THR A 79 2.61 18.16 -18.04
C THR A 79 2.33 18.57 -16.59
N THR A 80 3.00 17.95 -15.62
CA THR A 80 2.77 18.15 -14.19
C THR A 80 3.85 19.02 -13.55
N SER A 81 3.48 19.79 -12.52
CA SER A 81 4.38 20.73 -11.83
C SER A 81 5.24 20.08 -10.74
N ASN A 82 5.16 18.76 -10.54
CA ASN A 82 5.76 18.04 -9.41
C ASN A 82 6.85 17.05 -9.81
N THR A 83 7.39 17.13 -11.03
CA THR A 83 8.48 16.28 -11.54
C THR A 83 9.67 16.20 -10.59
N ARG A 84 10.05 17.32 -9.94
CA ARG A 84 11.14 17.33 -8.97
C ARG A 84 10.85 16.50 -7.73
N ASP A 85 9.62 16.57 -7.21
CA ASP A 85 9.25 15.78 -6.04
C ASP A 85 9.34 14.28 -6.34
N TYR A 86 8.98 13.86 -7.56
CA TYR A 86 9.17 12.48 -8.03
C TYR A 86 10.65 12.11 -8.12
N LEU A 87 11.46 12.98 -8.73
CA LEU A 87 12.90 12.75 -8.88
C LEU A 87 13.60 12.65 -7.53
N ASP A 88 13.25 13.50 -6.56
CA ASP A 88 13.77 13.43 -5.19
C ASP A 88 13.46 12.06 -4.55
N VAL A 89 12.24 11.54 -4.76
CA VAL A 89 11.87 10.19 -4.28
C VAL A 89 12.67 9.10 -5.00
N PHE A 90 12.81 9.17 -6.32
CA PHE A 90 13.54 8.16 -7.09
C PHE A 90 15.04 8.19 -6.81
N GLU A 91 15.60 9.36 -6.50
CA GLU A 91 16.99 9.48 -6.05
C GLU A 91 17.17 8.87 -4.66
N GLU A 92 16.25 9.15 -3.73
CA GLU A 92 16.23 8.55 -2.38
C GLU A 92 16.12 7.01 -2.44
N LEU A 93 15.39 6.47 -3.41
CA LEU A 93 15.27 5.03 -3.65
C LEU A 93 16.44 4.43 -4.45
N GLY A 94 17.29 5.26 -5.06
CA GLY A 94 18.46 4.83 -5.83
C GLY A 94 18.17 4.41 -7.28
N TYR A 95 17.05 4.85 -7.84
CA TYR A 95 16.66 4.63 -9.24
C TYR A 95 17.24 5.67 -10.21
N VAL A 96 17.51 6.88 -9.72
CA VAL A 96 18.16 7.96 -10.48
C VAL A 96 19.28 8.57 -9.65
N ARG A 97 20.27 9.17 -10.30
CA ARG A 97 21.28 10.04 -9.68
C ARG A 97 21.26 11.37 -10.38
N ILE A 98 21.28 12.47 -9.63
CA ILE A 98 21.26 13.81 -10.21
C ILE A 98 22.58 14.52 -9.91
N GLU A 99 23.35 14.79 -10.96
CA GLU A 99 24.63 15.48 -10.88
C GLU A 99 24.61 16.71 -11.79
N ASP A 100 24.81 17.91 -11.22
CA ASP A 100 24.83 19.19 -11.95
C ASP A 100 23.60 19.41 -12.87
N GLY A 101 22.41 18.97 -12.42
CA GLY A 101 21.17 19.10 -13.18
C GLY A 101 21.00 18.09 -14.32
N THR A 102 21.90 17.11 -14.41
CA THR A 102 21.82 15.96 -15.32
C THR A 102 21.42 14.71 -14.54
N MET A 103 20.43 13.99 -15.06
CA MET A 103 19.97 12.72 -14.52
C MET A 103 20.79 11.59 -15.14
N TYR A 104 21.20 10.65 -14.30
CA TYR A 104 21.86 9.40 -14.66
C TYR A 104 21.03 8.24 -14.10
N GLN A 105 21.15 7.06 -14.69
CA GLN A 105 20.59 5.86 -14.08
C GLN A 105 21.23 5.65 -12.69
N GLY A 106 20.39 5.33 -11.72
CA GLY A 106 20.82 4.90 -10.39
C GLY A 106 21.15 3.40 -10.37
N PRO A 107 21.85 2.91 -9.33
CA PRO A 107 22.27 1.51 -9.25
C PRO A 107 21.12 0.50 -9.35
N LYS A 108 19.91 0.86 -8.88
CA LYS A 108 18.75 -0.03 -8.98
C LYS A 108 18.20 -0.13 -10.39
N MET A 109 18.17 0.97 -11.13
CA MET A 109 17.76 0.97 -12.54
C MET A 109 18.74 0.15 -13.38
N GLU A 110 20.05 0.37 -13.17
CA GLU A 110 21.10 -0.40 -13.84
C GLU A 110 20.96 -1.91 -13.55
N SER A 111 20.71 -2.26 -12.29
CA SER A 111 20.49 -3.66 -11.87
C SER A 111 19.21 -4.26 -12.48
N ALA A 112 18.12 -3.50 -12.53
CA ALA A 112 16.86 -3.93 -13.15
C ALA A 112 17.03 -4.21 -14.64
N ASP A 113 17.75 -3.35 -15.36
CA ASP A 113 18.09 -3.55 -16.77
C ASP A 113 18.98 -4.78 -16.99
N MET A 114 19.98 -5.00 -16.13
CA MET A 114 20.82 -6.21 -16.20
C MET A 114 20.03 -7.50 -15.98
N GLN A 115 19.00 -7.45 -15.13
CA GLN A 115 18.11 -8.58 -14.86
C GLN A 115 17.00 -8.75 -15.90
N GLY A 116 16.84 -7.79 -16.81
CA GLY A 116 15.77 -7.80 -17.82
C GLY A 116 14.38 -7.62 -17.21
N LEU A 117 14.27 -6.91 -16.08
CA LEU A 117 12.99 -6.62 -15.44
C LEU A 117 12.09 -5.81 -16.38
N GLN A 118 10.81 -6.13 -16.36
CA GLN A 118 9.80 -5.38 -17.10
C GLN A 118 9.49 -4.07 -16.37
N GLU A 119 8.86 -3.13 -17.06
CA GLU A 119 8.51 -1.83 -16.48
C GLU A 119 7.60 -2.00 -15.26
N GLU A 120 6.66 -2.93 -15.33
CA GLU A 120 5.72 -3.24 -14.26
C GLU A 120 6.42 -3.75 -12.99
N ASP A 121 7.50 -4.51 -13.15
CA ASP A 121 8.30 -5.01 -12.03
C ASP A 121 9.07 -3.87 -11.36
N ILE A 122 9.63 -2.95 -12.15
CA ILE A 122 10.36 -1.78 -11.66
C ILE A 122 9.42 -0.83 -10.91
N ILE A 123 8.25 -0.54 -11.48
CA ILE A 123 7.23 0.28 -10.83
C ILE A 123 6.73 -0.42 -9.56
N GLY A 124 6.60 -1.75 -9.60
CA GLY A 124 6.27 -2.58 -8.45
C GLY A 124 7.24 -2.39 -7.29
N ASP A 125 8.54 -2.48 -7.57
CA ASP A 125 9.59 -2.31 -6.55
C ASP A 125 9.67 -0.86 -6.04
N ILE A 126 9.56 0.13 -6.93
CA ILE A 126 9.47 1.55 -6.55
C ILE A 126 8.32 1.79 -5.57
N ILE A 127 7.18 1.12 -5.76
CA ILE A 127 6.02 1.30 -4.90
C ILE A 127 6.11 0.48 -3.63
N ASP A 128 6.70 -0.71 -3.69
CA ASP A 128 7.00 -1.50 -2.50
C ASP A 128 7.90 -0.73 -1.53
N GLU A 129 9.04 -0.28 -2.02
CA GLU A 129 10.05 0.41 -1.21
C GLU A 129 9.69 1.88 -0.94
N GLY A 130 9.11 2.54 -1.93
CA GLY A 130 8.78 3.97 -1.90
C GLY A 130 7.39 4.27 -1.35
N TYR A 131 6.59 3.28 -0.95
CA TYR A 131 5.18 3.47 -0.57
C TYR A 131 4.94 4.68 0.32
N TYR A 132 5.72 4.80 1.40
CA TYR A 132 5.58 5.89 2.36
C TYR A 132 5.93 7.26 1.76
N LEU A 133 7.01 7.33 0.98
CA LEU A 133 7.47 8.54 0.33
C LEU A 133 6.49 8.99 -0.77
N LEU A 134 6.09 8.06 -1.64
CA LEU A 134 5.09 8.27 -2.68
C LEU A 134 3.75 8.73 -2.10
N ARG A 135 3.34 8.14 -0.97
CA ARG A 135 2.13 8.55 -0.27
C ARG A 135 2.25 9.96 0.31
N GLN A 136 3.30 10.24 1.07
CA GLN A 136 3.41 11.48 1.84
C GLN A 136 3.84 12.68 1.00
N LYS A 137 4.85 12.50 0.15
CA LYS A 137 5.42 13.59 -0.65
C LYS A 137 4.56 13.88 -1.88
N LEU A 138 3.94 12.87 -2.48
CA LEU A 138 3.25 13.01 -3.78
C LEU A 138 1.74 12.89 -3.71
N GLY A 139 1.19 12.57 -2.53
CA GLY A 139 -0.26 12.53 -2.32
C GLY A 139 -0.98 11.46 -3.16
N LEU A 140 -0.27 10.38 -3.54
CA LEU A 140 -0.82 9.27 -4.34
C LEU A 140 -1.83 8.44 -3.54
N ALA A 141 -3.00 9.02 -3.29
CA ALA A 141 -4.00 8.50 -2.36
C ALA A 141 -4.60 7.15 -2.80
N MET A 142 -4.65 6.84 -4.11
CA MET A 142 -5.16 5.54 -4.56
C MET A 142 -4.28 4.36 -4.19
N LEU A 143 -3.00 4.60 -3.86
CA LEU A 143 -2.14 3.58 -3.26
C LEU A 143 -2.71 3.07 -1.93
N ASN A 144 -3.50 3.86 -1.20
CA ASN A 144 -4.22 3.40 0.00
C ASN A 144 -5.63 2.87 -0.31
N HIS A 145 -6.19 3.25 -1.46
CA HIS A 145 -7.60 3.02 -1.73
C HIS A 145 -7.89 1.53 -1.85
N PHE A 146 -7.22 0.81 -2.75
CA PHE A 146 -7.44 -0.63 -2.92
C PHE A 146 -6.98 -1.48 -1.72
N PRO A 147 -5.83 -1.19 -1.08
CA PRO A 147 -5.45 -1.86 0.17
C PRO A 147 -6.50 -1.74 1.26
N LYS A 148 -7.14 -0.57 1.44
CA LYS A 148 -8.24 -0.41 2.41
C LYS A 148 -9.40 -1.37 2.15
N PHE A 149 -9.85 -1.53 0.90
CA PHE A 149 -10.95 -2.45 0.58
C PHE A 149 -10.54 -3.92 0.73
N ALA A 150 -9.29 -4.26 0.38
CA ALA A 150 -8.76 -5.60 0.64
C ALA A 150 -8.66 -5.88 2.15
N ASN A 151 -8.15 -4.92 2.92
CA ASN A 151 -7.95 -5.04 4.37
C ASN A 151 -9.26 -5.16 5.15
N ALA A 152 -10.36 -4.58 4.66
CA ALA A 152 -11.67 -4.80 5.24
C ALA A 152 -12.08 -6.29 5.26
N TYR A 153 -11.52 -7.11 4.36
CA TYR A 153 -11.59 -8.57 4.44
C TYR A 153 -10.41 -9.15 5.24
N TYR A 154 -9.17 -8.89 4.81
CA TYR A 154 -7.99 -9.59 5.31
C TYR A 154 -7.72 -9.36 6.79
N LEU A 155 -8.09 -8.22 7.37
CA LEU A 155 -7.97 -7.98 8.80
C LEU A 155 -8.77 -9.00 9.62
N SER A 156 -10.00 -9.30 9.19
CA SER A 156 -10.86 -10.28 9.84
C SER A 156 -10.33 -11.70 9.68
N ALA A 157 -9.86 -12.06 8.49
CA ALA A 157 -9.23 -13.35 8.21
C ALA A 157 -7.94 -13.56 9.04
N LEU A 158 -7.09 -12.54 9.16
CA LEU A 158 -5.85 -12.57 9.93
C LEU A 158 -6.11 -12.63 11.44
N ARG A 159 -7.07 -11.85 11.97
CA ARG A 159 -7.46 -11.89 13.40
C ARG A 159 -7.97 -13.27 13.82
N ARG A 160 -8.60 -14.01 12.90
CA ARG A 160 -9.16 -15.34 13.15
C ARG A 160 -8.21 -16.48 12.78
N SER A 161 -7.06 -16.16 12.18
CA SER A 161 -6.16 -17.14 11.56
C SER A 161 -6.91 -18.09 10.62
N ASP A 162 -7.83 -17.54 9.84
CA ASP A 162 -8.74 -18.27 8.96
C ASP A 162 -8.70 -17.67 7.55
N PRO A 163 -7.82 -18.19 6.66
CA PRO A 163 -7.77 -17.73 5.26
C PRO A 163 -9.00 -18.15 4.46
N GLU A 164 -9.77 -19.14 4.92
CA GLU A 164 -10.99 -19.58 4.24
C GLU A 164 -12.24 -18.88 4.80
N LEU A 165 -12.06 -17.79 5.57
CA LEU A 165 -13.18 -17.02 6.08
C LEU A 165 -14.03 -16.47 4.93
N HIS A 166 -15.34 -16.72 4.99
CA HIS A 166 -16.33 -16.15 4.09
C HIS A 166 -16.97 -14.94 4.75
N LEU A 167 -16.96 -13.79 4.08
CA LEU A 167 -17.63 -12.56 4.53
C LEU A 167 -18.59 -12.05 3.46
N SER A 168 -19.79 -11.67 3.87
CA SER A 168 -20.75 -10.98 3.00
C SER A 168 -20.30 -9.54 2.69
N VAL A 169 -20.90 -8.93 1.67
CA VAL A 169 -20.66 -7.50 1.36
C VAL A 169 -21.00 -6.61 2.57
N GLU A 170 -22.03 -6.98 3.34
CA GLU A 170 -22.44 -6.30 4.55
C GLU A 170 -21.37 -6.39 5.65
N ASP A 171 -20.78 -7.57 5.88
CA ASP A 171 -19.68 -7.73 6.83
C ASP A 171 -18.46 -6.88 6.45
N ILE A 172 -18.15 -6.79 5.15
CA ILE A 172 -17.07 -5.92 4.65
C ILE A 172 -17.39 -4.44 4.90
N ALA A 173 -18.64 -4.03 4.69
CA ALA A 173 -19.07 -2.66 4.97
C ALA A 173 -18.94 -2.31 6.46
N GLU A 174 -19.32 -3.23 7.35
CA GLU A 174 -19.15 -3.07 8.80
C GLU A 174 -17.66 -2.93 9.19
N ASN A 175 -16.79 -3.74 8.59
CA ASN A 175 -15.34 -3.65 8.83
C ASN A 175 -14.77 -2.31 8.33
N LEU A 176 -15.20 -1.83 7.16
CA LEU A 176 -14.81 -0.52 6.64
C LEU A 176 -15.22 0.62 7.57
N GLN A 177 -16.42 0.56 8.13
CA GLN A 177 -16.90 1.54 9.09
C GLN A 177 -16.11 1.47 10.40
N ALA A 178 -15.91 0.26 10.95
CA ALA A 178 -15.28 0.07 12.25
C ALA A 178 -13.79 0.44 12.24
N GLU A 179 -13.07 0.05 11.20
CA GLU A 179 -11.60 0.13 11.16
C GLU A 179 -11.12 1.40 10.44
N TYR A 180 -11.84 1.82 9.39
CA TYR A 180 -11.44 2.95 8.55
C TYR A 180 -12.35 4.18 8.66
N GLN A 181 -13.38 4.12 9.52
CA GLN A 181 -14.38 5.19 9.67
C GLN A 181 -15.03 5.58 8.33
N ASP A 182 -15.21 4.61 7.43
CA ASP A 182 -15.87 4.83 6.15
C ASP A 182 -17.35 4.47 6.23
N ASP A 183 -18.16 5.51 6.44
CA ASP A 183 -19.62 5.49 6.45
C ASP A 183 -20.22 5.95 5.11
N THR A 184 -19.37 6.27 4.13
CA THR A 184 -19.77 6.91 2.86
C THR A 184 -19.88 5.93 1.70
N THR A 185 -19.20 4.78 1.78
CA THR A 185 -19.23 3.78 0.73
C THR A 185 -20.50 2.93 0.83
N ASP A 186 -21.45 3.16 -0.08
CA ASP A 186 -22.63 2.30 -0.20
C ASP A 186 -22.28 0.89 -0.70
N THR A 187 -23.12 -0.10 -0.35
CA THR A 187 -22.86 -1.53 -0.65
C THR A 187 -22.81 -1.85 -2.15
N TRP A 188 -23.50 -1.08 -2.99
CA TRP A 188 -23.40 -1.25 -4.45
C TRP A 188 -22.02 -0.82 -4.98
N LYS A 189 -21.51 0.34 -4.53
CA LYS A 189 -20.13 0.76 -4.86
C LYS A 189 -19.10 -0.19 -4.27
N LEU A 190 -19.34 -0.71 -3.06
CA LEU A 190 -18.48 -1.70 -2.42
C LEU A 190 -18.37 -2.97 -3.28
N GLY A 191 -19.51 -3.53 -3.71
CA GLY A 191 -19.55 -4.69 -4.61
C GLY A 191 -18.67 -4.50 -5.85
N ARG A 192 -18.80 -3.34 -6.53
CA ARG A 192 -17.95 -3.04 -7.70
C ARG A 192 -16.46 -2.98 -7.39
N LYS A 193 -16.07 -2.54 -6.20
CA LYS A 193 -14.65 -2.52 -5.79
C LYS A 193 -14.15 -3.93 -5.48
N LEU A 194 -14.99 -4.76 -4.86
CA LEU A 194 -14.69 -6.16 -4.60
C LEU A 194 -14.56 -6.95 -5.92
N ASP A 195 -15.42 -6.69 -6.90
CA ASP A 195 -15.29 -7.22 -8.27
C ASP A 195 -13.93 -6.84 -8.88
N SER A 196 -13.54 -5.55 -8.83
CA SER A 196 -12.23 -5.14 -9.36
C SER A 196 -11.04 -5.79 -8.64
N LEU A 197 -11.12 -6.00 -7.33
CA LEU A 197 -10.09 -6.73 -6.57
C LEU A 197 -10.11 -8.23 -6.88
N HIS A 198 -11.28 -8.79 -7.21
CA HIS A 198 -11.40 -10.17 -7.67
C HIS A 198 -10.74 -10.37 -9.04
N ASP A 199 -11.02 -9.47 -9.99
CA ASP A 199 -10.55 -9.52 -11.37
C ASP A 199 -9.02 -9.55 -11.45
N VAL A 200 -8.35 -8.75 -10.62
CA VAL A 200 -6.88 -8.71 -10.54
C VAL A 200 -6.30 -9.71 -9.55
N GLY A 201 -7.12 -10.61 -9.00
CA GLY A 201 -6.64 -11.73 -8.17
C GLY A 201 -6.10 -11.32 -6.80
N VAL A 202 -6.65 -10.26 -6.20
CA VAL A 202 -6.34 -9.84 -4.83
C VAL A 202 -7.18 -10.58 -3.80
N LEU A 203 -8.43 -10.89 -4.16
CA LEU A 203 -9.36 -11.68 -3.36
C LEU A 203 -10.22 -12.56 -4.28
N LYS A 204 -11.07 -13.40 -3.68
CA LYS A 204 -12.13 -14.12 -4.40
C LYS A 204 -13.45 -13.47 -4.02
N PHE A 205 -14.26 -13.11 -5.01
CA PHE A 205 -15.60 -12.58 -4.78
C PHE A 205 -16.59 -13.32 -5.67
N GLN A 206 -17.43 -14.16 -5.06
CA GLN A 206 -18.38 -15.02 -5.76
C GLN A 206 -19.64 -15.14 -4.91
N ASP A 207 -20.81 -15.14 -5.56
CA ASP A 207 -22.11 -15.24 -4.87
C ASP A 207 -22.33 -14.23 -3.73
N LYS A 208 -21.71 -13.03 -3.87
CA LYS A 208 -21.69 -11.94 -2.87
C LYS A 208 -20.91 -12.25 -1.59
N GLU A 209 -20.07 -13.27 -1.62
CA GLU A 209 -19.14 -13.59 -0.53
C GLU A 209 -17.70 -13.33 -0.96
N VAL A 210 -16.93 -12.78 -0.02
CA VAL A 210 -15.50 -12.53 -0.16
C VAL A 210 -14.72 -13.61 0.59
N THR A 211 -13.72 -14.19 -0.09
CA THR A 211 -12.75 -15.12 0.50
C THR A 211 -11.32 -14.77 0.05
N SER A 212 -10.32 -15.35 0.72
CA SER A 212 -8.93 -14.99 0.48
C SER A 212 -8.37 -15.56 -0.83
N ARG A 213 -7.26 -14.97 -1.24
CA ARG A 213 -6.28 -15.55 -2.15
C ARG A 213 -5.07 -15.96 -1.32
N GLU A 214 -4.66 -17.22 -1.45
CA GLU A 214 -3.59 -17.82 -0.63
C GLU A 214 -2.26 -17.05 -0.75
N ASP A 215 -1.89 -16.66 -1.97
CA ASP A 215 -0.68 -15.89 -2.25
C ASP A 215 -0.68 -14.52 -1.56
N VAL A 216 -1.83 -13.83 -1.54
CA VAL A 216 -1.98 -12.54 -0.86
C VAL A 216 -1.98 -12.72 0.65
N TYR A 217 -2.71 -13.71 1.18
CA TYR A 217 -2.74 -13.98 2.62
C TYR A 217 -1.33 -14.27 3.15
N ASN A 218 -0.60 -15.18 2.50
CA ASN A 218 0.75 -15.59 2.89
C ASN A 218 1.78 -14.46 2.75
N SER A 219 1.55 -13.51 1.84
CA SER A 219 2.40 -12.32 1.71
C SER A 219 2.15 -11.30 2.83
N VAL A 220 0.93 -11.23 3.35
CA VAL A 220 0.53 -10.20 4.33
C VAL A 220 0.73 -10.68 5.76
N GLU A 221 0.35 -11.92 6.08
CA GLU A 221 0.36 -12.51 7.42
C GLU A 221 1.70 -12.30 8.18
N PRO A 222 2.88 -12.57 7.60
CA PRO A 222 4.15 -12.49 8.35
C PRO A 222 4.49 -11.08 8.85
N ASN A 223 3.88 -10.05 8.26
CA ASN A 223 4.17 -8.65 8.55
C ASN A 223 3.24 -8.04 9.61
N ILE A 224 2.23 -8.81 10.08
CA ILE A 224 1.26 -8.34 11.07
C ILE A 224 1.60 -8.93 12.44
N PRO A 225 1.77 -8.10 13.49
CA PRO A 225 1.97 -8.61 14.85
C PRO A 225 0.84 -9.55 15.24
N SER A 226 1.14 -10.63 15.96
CA SER A 226 0.13 -11.54 16.50
C SER A 226 -0.98 -10.73 17.17
N LEU A 227 -2.21 -10.83 16.62
CA LEU A 227 -3.39 -10.13 17.09
C LEU A 227 -3.96 -10.87 18.31
N GLY A 228 -3.13 -10.96 19.36
CA GLY A 228 -3.44 -11.48 20.69
C GLY A 228 -3.56 -10.36 21.72
#